data_AF-A0AAQ3KAT0-F1
#
_entry.id   AF-A0AAQ3KAT0-F1
#
_cell.length_a   1.000
_cell.length_b   1.000
_cell.length_c   1.000
_cell.angle_alpha   90.00
_cell.angle_beta   90.00
_cell.angle_gamma   90.00
#
_symmetry.space_group_name_H-M   'P 1'
#
loop_
_entity.id
_entity.type
_entity.pdbx_description
1 polymer ?
#
loop_
_entity_poly.entity_id
_entity_poly.type
_entity_poly.pdbx_seq_one_letter_code
_entity_poly.pdbx_strand_id
1 'polypeptide(L)'
;MPTVLGIAFSLPLHKAPGRCQLDSEGSGDKSDLRVGSPVVVVEAPPMLKTATAMPSLRINSGLVKHGDVGRIIARKPKDVWAIRLAIGTYLIDGKYFKPLDVIE
;
A
#
# COMPACT_ATOMS: atom_id res chain seq x y z
N MET A 1 58.30 -10.77 -9.58
CA MET A 1 57.31 -10.10 -10.44
C MET A 1 56.00 -10.87 -10.39
N PRO A 2 55.00 -10.42 -9.62
CA PRO A 2 53.61 -10.68 -9.97
C PRO A 2 52.83 -9.36 -10.06
N THR A 3 52.26 -9.11 -11.24
CA THR A 3 51.33 -8.02 -11.53
C THR A 3 49.99 -8.34 -10.89
N VAL A 4 49.62 -7.63 -9.84
CA VAL A 4 48.25 -7.68 -9.29
C VAL A 4 47.49 -6.47 -9.83
N LEU A 5 46.70 -6.74 -10.87
CA LEU A 5 45.68 -5.86 -11.41
C LEU A 5 44.46 -5.93 -10.49
N GLY A 6 44.39 -5.04 -9.49
CA GLY A 6 43.26 -4.89 -8.58
C GLY A 6 42.46 -3.64 -8.93
N ILE A 7 41.49 -3.82 -9.82
CA ILE A 7 40.45 -2.86 -10.24
C ILE A 7 39.83 -2.11 -9.05
N ALA A 8 39.79 -0.79 -9.19
CA ALA A 8 39.32 0.15 -8.19
C ALA A 8 37.84 -0.04 -7.84
N PHE A 9 37.57 -0.06 -6.54
CA PHE A 9 36.26 0.21 -5.93
C PHE A 9 35.74 1.57 -6.40
N SER A 10 34.64 1.58 -7.15
CA SER A 10 33.79 2.76 -7.24
C SER A 10 32.39 2.34 -7.70
N LEU A 11 31.57 1.85 -6.76
CA LEU A 11 30.13 1.87 -6.97
C LEU A 11 29.63 3.29 -6.66
N PRO A 12 28.99 3.97 -7.62
CA PRO A 12 28.37 5.26 -7.34
C PRO A 12 27.15 5.03 -6.44
N LEU A 13 27.14 5.74 -5.31
CA LEU A 13 25.99 5.95 -4.46
C LEU A 13 24.86 6.52 -5.32
N HIS A 14 23.96 5.66 -5.80
CA HIS A 14 22.76 6.10 -6.49
C HIS A 14 21.88 6.82 -5.49
N LYS A 15 22.00 8.15 -5.54
CA LYS A 15 21.10 9.14 -4.97
C LYS A 15 19.66 8.75 -5.33
N ALA A 16 18.96 8.14 -4.38
CA ALA A 16 17.52 7.98 -4.48
C ALA A 16 16.91 9.40 -4.47
N PRO A 17 16.19 9.84 -5.52
CA PRO A 17 15.38 11.03 -5.39
C PRO A 17 14.24 10.70 -4.42
N GLY A 18 14.35 11.19 -3.19
CA GLY A 18 13.21 11.41 -2.33
C GLY A 18 12.27 12.36 -3.07
N ARG A 19 11.24 11.80 -3.68
CA ARG A 19 10.12 12.57 -4.22
C ARG A 19 8.91 12.24 -3.39
N CYS A 20 8.77 12.98 -2.29
CA CYS A 20 7.48 13.20 -1.65
C CYS A 20 6.64 13.97 -2.68
N GLN A 21 5.86 13.25 -3.47
CA GLN A 21 4.78 13.87 -4.23
C GLN A 21 3.54 13.81 -3.36
N LEU A 22 3.28 14.95 -2.74
CA LEU A 22 1.99 15.32 -2.19
C LEU A 22 1.25 15.99 -3.36
N ASP A 23 0.55 15.18 -4.14
CA ASP A 23 -0.44 15.67 -5.08
C ASP A 23 -1.76 15.78 -4.27
N SER A 24 -1.96 16.93 -3.62
CA SER A 24 -3.23 17.31 -3.01
C SER A 24 -4.09 17.96 -4.08
N GLU A 25 -5.10 17.25 -4.58
CA GLU A 25 -6.28 17.88 -5.15
C GLU A 25 -7.49 16.96 -4.96
N GLY A 26 -8.47 17.50 -4.24
CA GLY A 26 -9.69 16.81 -3.85
C GLY A 26 -10.57 16.50 -5.05
N SER A 27 -10.45 15.27 -5.54
CA SER A 27 -11.47 14.50 -6.25
C SER A 27 -10.85 13.11 -6.42
N GLY A 28 -10.86 12.32 -5.34
CA GLY A 28 -9.99 11.15 -5.17
C GLY A 28 -10.18 10.03 -6.19
N ASP A 29 -9.63 10.21 -7.38
CA ASP A 29 -9.43 9.15 -8.34
C ASP A 29 -8.37 8.20 -7.77
N LYS A 30 -8.75 6.92 -7.64
CA LYS A 30 -7.88 5.86 -7.12
C LYS A 30 -6.64 5.63 -8.01
N SER A 31 -6.54 6.31 -9.15
CA SER A 31 -5.39 6.30 -10.04
C SER A 31 -4.11 6.76 -9.35
N ASP A 32 -4.19 7.75 -8.46
CA ASP A 32 -3.02 8.30 -7.75
C ASP A 32 -2.65 7.57 -6.47
N LEU A 33 -3.44 6.57 -6.08
CA LEU A 33 -3.09 5.72 -4.94
C LEU A 33 -1.89 4.82 -5.28
N ARG A 34 -0.81 5.00 -4.51
CA ARG A 34 0.43 4.24 -4.61
C ARG A 34 0.60 3.32 -3.42
N VAL A 35 1.51 2.37 -3.54
CA VAL A 35 1.94 1.56 -2.38
C VAL A 35 2.56 2.50 -1.34
N GLY A 36 2.11 2.38 -0.09
CA GLY A 36 2.48 3.25 1.02
C GLY A 36 1.47 4.38 1.30
N SER A 37 0.58 4.70 0.37
CA SER A 37 -0.41 5.76 0.58
C SER A 37 -1.36 5.42 1.74
N PRO A 38 -1.68 6.40 2.61
CA PRO A 38 -2.65 6.23 3.67
C PRO A 38 -4.06 6.20 3.08
N VAL A 39 -4.88 5.27 3.57
CA VAL A 39 -6.26 5.08 3.14
C VAL A 39 -7.16 4.88 4.33
N VAL A 40 -8.42 5.28 4.20
CA VAL A 40 -9.46 5.06 5.20
C VAL A 40 -10.56 4.20 4.63
N VAL A 41 -11.01 3.22 5.39
CA VAL A 41 -12.16 2.39 5.05
C VAL A 41 -13.42 3.23 5.24
N VAL A 42 -14.16 3.44 4.15
CA VAL A 42 -15.42 4.22 4.16
C VAL A 42 -16.65 3.36 4.37
N GLU A 43 -16.53 2.04 4.15
CA GLU A 43 -17.63 1.11 4.34
C GLU A 43 -17.04 -0.23 4.75
N ALA A 44 -17.60 -0.85 5.79
CA ALA A 44 -17.17 -2.16 6.26
C ALA A 44 -17.52 -3.21 5.19
N PRO A 45 -16.53 -3.87 4.54
CA PRO A 45 -16.83 -4.89 3.54
C PRO A 45 -17.56 -6.07 4.22
N PRO A 46 -18.60 -6.67 3.60
CA PRO A 46 -19.29 -7.82 4.20
C PRO A 46 -18.38 -9.05 4.31
N MET A 47 -17.39 -9.16 3.42
CA MET A 47 -16.42 -10.25 3.38
C MET A 47 -15.02 -9.70 3.12
N LEU A 48 -14.04 -10.27 3.82
CA LEU A 48 -12.62 -9.92 3.68
C LEU A 48 -11.84 -11.14 3.21
N LYS A 49 -10.94 -10.93 2.26
CA LYS A 49 -9.96 -11.94 1.87
C LYS A 49 -8.65 -11.66 2.59
N THR A 50 -8.11 -12.66 3.27
CA THR A 50 -6.80 -12.53 3.92
C THR A 50 -5.71 -12.68 2.88
N ALA A 51 -4.71 -11.80 2.89
CA ALA A 51 -3.55 -11.88 1.99
C ALA A 51 -2.49 -12.89 2.50
N THR A 52 -2.92 -14.05 2.99
CA THR A 52 -2.06 -15.15 3.46
C THR A 52 -1.95 -16.23 2.38
N ALA A 53 -0.97 -17.14 2.50
CA ALA A 53 -0.68 -18.18 1.50
C ALA A 53 -1.90 -19.06 1.16
N MET A 54 -2.80 -19.26 2.14
CA MET A 54 -4.10 -19.89 1.94
C MET A 54 -5.22 -18.83 2.05
N PRO A 55 -5.65 -18.21 0.95
CA PRO A 55 -6.62 -17.13 0.99
C PRO A 55 -8.00 -17.66 1.39
N SER A 56 -8.41 -17.41 2.63
CA SER A 56 -9.77 -17.67 3.10
C SER A 56 -10.62 -16.41 3.01
N LEU A 57 -11.83 -16.59 2.48
CA LEU A 57 -12.91 -15.62 2.57
C LEU A 57 -13.47 -15.68 3.98
N ARG A 58 -13.29 -14.61 4.75
CA ARG A 58 -13.80 -14.51 6.12
C ARG A 58 -14.92 -13.47 6.18
N ILE A 59 -16.01 -13.82 6.84
CA ILE A 59 -17.06 -12.85 7.16
C ILE A 59 -16.43 -11.76 8.02
N ASN A 60 -16.70 -10.51 7.66
CA ASN A 60 -16.25 -9.38 8.44
C ASN A 60 -17.07 -9.30 9.74
N SER A 61 -16.68 -10.08 10.73
CA SER A 61 -17.30 -10.10 12.07
C SER A 61 -16.84 -8.90 12.91
N GLY A 62 -16.85 -7.69 12.33
CA GLY A 62 -16.35 -6.46 12.95
C GLY A 62 -14.81 -6.35 12.97
N LEU A 63 -14.12 -7.07 12.08
CA LEU A 63 -12.67 -7.00 11.91
C LEU A 63 -12.25 -5.67 11.30
N VAL A 64 -12.97 -5.26 10.25
CA VAL A 64 -12.75 -3.99 9.56
C VAL A 64 -14.01 -3.16 9.71
N LYS A 65 -13.87 -1.99 10.30
CA LYS A 65 -14.96 -1.05 10.55
C LYS A 65 -14.83 0.17 9.64
N HIS A 66 -15.93 0.87 9.47
CA HIS A 66 -15.90 2.20 8.87
C HIS A 66 -15.03 3.11 9.76
N GLY A 67 -14.09 3.81 9.15
CA GLY A 67 -13.14 4.71 9.81
C GLY A 67 -11.80 4.05 10.10
N ASP A 68 -11.66 2.74 9.85
CA ASP A 68 -10.35 2.09 10.00
C ASP A 68 -9.36 2.66 8.99
N VAL A 69 -8.22 3.09 9.50
CA VAL A 69 -7.12 3.62 8.69
C VAL A 69 -6.12 2.51 8.42
N GLY A 70 -5.66 2.46 7.18
CA GLY A 70 -4.66 1.51 6.71
C GLY A 70 -3.67 2.13 5.75
N ARG A 71 -2.73 1.29 5.31
CA ARG A 71 -1.78 1.63 4.25
C ARG A 71 -1.82 0.61 3.14
N ILE A 72 -1.71 1.09 1.91
CA ILE A 72 -1.63 0.21 0.74
C ILE A 72 -0.29 -0.51 0.73
N ILE A 73 -0.32 -1.83 0.59
CA ILE A 73 0.86 -2.71 0.54
C ILE A 73 1.11 -3.21 -0.88
N ALA A 74 0.04 -3.46 -1.65
CA ALA A 74 0.16 -3.89 -3.03
C ALA A 74 -1.11 -3.59 -3.83
N ARG A 75 -0.92 -3.26 -5.11
CA ARG A 75 -1.99 -3.20 -6.12
C ARG A 75 -2.22 -4.59 -6.71
N LYS A 76 -3.47 -5.05 -6.75
CA LYS A 76 -3.86 -6.28 -7.43
C LYS A 76 -4.71 -5.92 -8.66
N PRO A 77 -4.76 -6.80 -9.67
CA PRO A 77 -5.69 -6.62 -10.79
C PRO A 77 -7.14 -6.60 -10.30
N LYS A 78 -8.04 -5.99 -11.09
CA LYS A 78 -9.49 -5.82 -10.79
C LYS A 78 -9.81 -4.87 -9.63
N ASP A 79 -9.07 -3.78 -9.47
CA ASP A 79 -9.30 -2.79 -8.40
C ASP A 79 -9.31 -3.37 -6.99
N VAL A 80 -8.62 -4.49 -6.80
CA VAL A 80 -8.40 -5.10 -5.49
C VAL A 80 -7.06 -4.60 -4.96
N TRP A 81 -7.02 -4.25 -3.68
CA TRP A 81 -5.84 -3.67 -3.05
C TRP A 81 -5.52 -4.43 -1.78
N ALA A 82 -4.25 -4.74 -1.57
CA ALA A 82 -3.78 -5.27 -0.30
C ALA A 82 -3.55 -4.09 0.64
N ILE A 83 -4.36 -3.98 1.70
CA ILE A 83 -4.29 -2.91 2.69
C ILE A 83 -3.86 -3.53 4.02
N ARG A 84 -2.81 -2.97 4.62
CA ARG A 84 -2.43 -3.27 6.00
C ARG A 84 -3.25 -2.39 6.93
N LEU A 85 -4.06 -3.05 7.73
CA LEU A 85 -4.78 -2.49 8.86
C LEU A 85 -4.09 -2.92 10.15
N ALA A 86 -4.50 -2.34 11.29
CA ALA A 86 -3.98 -2.71 12.61
C ALA A 86 -4.14 -4.21 12.89
N ILE A 87 -5.26 -4.79 12.45
CA ILE A 87 -5.58 -6.21 12.62
C ILE A 87 -4.84 -7.16 11.67
N GLY A 88 -4.25 -6.66 10.58
CA GLY A 88 -3.59 -7.50 9.58
C GLY A 88 -3.69 -6.96 8.15
N THR A 89 -3.21 -7.75 7.19
CA THR A 89 -3.27 -7.41 5.75
C THR A 89 -4.45 -8.08 5.08
N TYR A 90 -5.33 -7.28 4.48
CA TYR A 90 -6.53 -7.74 3.80
C TYR A 90 -6.60 -7.26 2.37
N LEU A 91 -7.24 -8.04 1.51
CA LEU A 91 -7.59 -7.63 0.16
C LEU A 91 -8.95 -6.94 0.20
N ILE A 92 -8.96 -5.65 -0.14
CA ILE A 92 -10.14 -4.79 -0.11
C ILE A 92 -10.33 -4.21 -1.51
N ASP A 93 -11.56 -4.24 -2.02
CA ASP A 93 -11.91 -3.57 -3.26
C ASP A 93 -11.84 -2.05 -3.10
N GLY A 94 -11.45 -1.37 -4.18
CA GLY A 94 -11.40 0.09 -4.27
C GLY A 94 -12.69 0.80 -3.88
N LYS A 95 -13.84 0.12 -3.82
CA LYS A 95 -15.12 0.72 -3.43
C LYS A 95 -15.31 0.91 -1.93
N TYR A 96 -14.58 0.15 -1.10
CA TYR A 96 -14.75 0.17 0.36
C TYR A 96 -13.77 1.11 1.08
N PHE A 97 -12.83 1.73 0.36
CA PHE A 97 -11.86 2.66 0.95
C PHE A 97 -11.64 3.89 0.07
N LYS A 98 -11.10 4.94 0.67
CA LYS A 98 -10.72 6.19 0.01
C LYS A 98 -9.32 6.64 0.45
N PRO A 99 -8.63 7.48 -0.33
CA PRO A 99 -7.42 8.16 0.14
C PRO A 99 -7.72 8.88 1.46
N LEU A 100 -6.81 8.80 2.42
CA LEU A 100 -6.88 9.64 3.59
C LEU A 100 -6.09 10.92 3.28
N ASP A 101 -6.79 12.05 3.12
CA ASP A 101 -6.16 13.37 3.06
C ASP A 101 -5.66 13.71 4.46
N VAL A 102 -4.35 13.55 4.66
CA VAL A 102 -3.69 14.07 5.85
C VAL A 102 -3.42 15.54 5.56
N ILE A 103 -4.37 16.38 5.94
CA ILE A 103 -4.19 17.83 5.98
C ILE A 103 -3.21 18.07 7.13
N GLU A 104 -1.97 18.43 6.79
CA GLU A 104 -0.93 18.77 7.77
C GLU A 104 -1.22 20.10 8.46
#